data_AF-A0A0R1UH31-F1
#
_entry.id   AF-A0A0R1UH31-F1
#
_cell.length_a   1.000
_cell.length_b   1.000
_cell.length_c   1.000
_cell.angle_alpha   90.00
_cell.angle_beta   90.00
_cell.angle_gamma   90.00
#
_symmetry.space_group_name_H-M   'P 1'
#
loop_
_entity.id
_entity.type
_entity.pdbx_description
1 polymer ?
#
loop_
_entity_poly.entity_id
_entity_poly.type
_entity_poly.pdbx_seq_one_letter_code
_entity_poly.pdbx_strand_id
1 'polypeptide(L)'
;MTAINQIYNEGKEKQERIWQAAKSAAYSVGKDLTPGECIEALSAGGATRETLVTNYVELLNDKQSQISGIQANFDSFGSTFSARIEGKLSQDRELAGQFGITVK
;
A
#
# COMPACT_ATOMS: atom_id res chain seq x y z
N MET A 1 -10.01 2.79 -0.70
CA MET A 1 -9.31 2.65 0.60
C MET A 1 -9.61 1.33 1.31
N THR A 2 -10.87 0.91 1.44
CA THR A 2 -11.24 -0.30 2.21
C THR A 2 -10.54 -1.58 1.73
N ALA A 3 -10.50 -1.84 0.41
CA ALA A 3 -9.87 -3.03 -0.14
C ALA A 3 -8.33 -3.06 0.03
N ILE A 4 -7.65 -1.91 -0.11
CA ILE A 4 -6.19 -1.81 0.07
C ILE A 4 -5.81 -2.02 1.55
N ASN A 5 -6.55 -1.39 2.47
CA ASN A 5 -6.34 -1.59 3.90
C ASN A 5 -6.62 -3.04 4.32
N GLN A 6 -7.63 -3.67 3.70
CA GLN A 6 -7.94 -5.07 3.96
C GLN A 6 -6.82 -6.01 3.50
N ILE A 7 -6.34 -5.87 2.25
CA ILE A 7 -5.21 -6.67 1.73
C ILE A 7 -3.95 -6.47 2.59
N TYR A 8 -3.70 -5.24 3.03
CA TYR A 8 -2.57 -4.93 3.90
C TYR A 8 -2.68 -5.62 5.27
N ASN A 9 -3.86 -5.56 5.91
CA ASN A 9 -4.10 -6.21 7.20
C ASN A 9 -4.03 -7.74 7.10
N GLU A 10 -4.62 -8.32 6.05
CA GLU A 10 -4.54 -9.77 5.76
C GLU A 10 -3.08 -10.22 5.54
N GLY A 11 -2.28 -9.40 4.86
CA GLY A 11 -0.85 -9.64 4.68
C GLY A 11 -0.08 -9.67 6.00
N LYS A 12 -0.34 -8.73 6.91
CA LYS A 12 0.28 -8.70 8.24
C LYS A 12 -0.09 -9.92 9.08
N GLU A 13 -1.37 -10.28 9.11
CA GLU A 13 -1.82 -11.47 9.85
C GLU A 13 -1.20 -12.75 9.30
N LYS A 14 -1.13 -12.89 7.97
CA LYS A 14 -0.53 -14.07 7.34
C LYS A 14 0.95 -14.20 7.72
N GLN A 15 1.68 -13.09 7.76
CA GLN A 15 3.11 -13.11 8.07
C GLN A 15 3.39 -13.40 9.55
N GLU A 16 2.55 -12.89 10.46
CA GLU A 16 2.60 -13.27 11.87
C GLU A 16 2.34 -14.78 12.05
N ARG A 17 1.34 -15.34 11.35
CA ARG A 17 1.08 -16.79 11.40
C ARG A 17 2.25 -17.62 10.89
N ILE A 18 2.89 -17.20 9.78
CA ILE A 18 4.07 -17.88 9.23
C ILE A 18 5.23 -17.83 10.22
N TRP A 19 5.47 -16.67 10.86
CA TRP A 19 6.49 -16.53 11.89
C TRP A 19 6.25 -17.47 13.08
N GLN A 20 5.03 -17.50 13.61
CA GLN A 20 4.68 -18.39 14.74
C GLN A 20 4.83 -19.87 14.36
N ALA A 21 4.42 -20.25 13.14
CA ALA A 21 4.59 -21.61 12.65
C ALA A 21 6.06 -22.00 12.50
N ALA A 22 6.89 -21.12 11.92
CA ALA A 22 8.33 -21.33 11.79
C ALA A 22 9.02 -21.46 13.16
N LYS A 23 8.65 -20.59 14.11
CA LYS A 23 9.15 -20.63 15.49
C LYS A 23 8.76 -21.93 16.19
N SER A 24 7.51 -22.36 16.06
CA SER A 24 7.03 -23.61 16.66
C SER A 24 7.71 -24.84 16.04
N ALA A 25 7.93 -24.84 14.72
CA ALA A 25 8.65 -25.92 14.03
C ALA A 25 10.12 -25.97 14.47
N ALA A 26 10.79 -24.82 14.58
CA ALA A 26 12.16 -24.74 15.09
C ALA A 26 12.27 -25.32 16.52
N TYR A 27 11.35 -24.95 17.42
CA TYR A 27 11.32 -25.47 18.80
C TYR A 27 10.95 -26.95 18.86
N SER A 28 10.14 -27.46 17.93
CA SER A 28 9.79 -28.88 17.87
C SER A 28 10.92 -29.77 17.34
N VAL A 29 11.77 -29.23 16.43
CA VAL A 29 12.94 -29.94 15.89
C VAL A 29 14.12 -29.84 16.86
N GLY A 30 14.27 -28.71 17.55
CA GLY A 30 15.24 -28.49 18.61
C GLY A 30 14.86 -29.16 19.93
N LYS A 31 14.49 -30.45 19.92
CA LYS A 31 14.10 -31.18 21.14
C LYS A 31 15.22 -31.24 22.21
N ASP A 32 16.46 -30.96 21.79
CA ASP A 32 17.65 -30.82 22.65
C ASP A 32 18.19 -29.38 22.72
N LEU A 33 17.52 -28.40 22.07
CA LEU A 33 17.94 -27.00 22.00
C LEU A 33 16.93 -26.10 22.71
N THR A 34 17.44 -25.25 23.59
CA THR A 34 16.69 -24.21 24.25
C THR A 34 16.07 -23.23 23.23
N PRO A 35 15.01 -22.50 23.62
CA PRO A 35 14.47 -21.41 22.83
C PRO A 35 15.53 -20.39 22.35
N GLY A 36 16.58 -20.17 23.14
CA GLY A 36 17.71 -19.31 22.78
C GLY A 36 18.53 -19.87 21.62
N GLU A 37 18.90 -21.14 21.67
CA GLU A 37 19.66 -21.82 20.61
C GLU A 37 18.88 -21.91 19.30
N CYS A 38 17.55 -22.07 19.39
CA CYS A 38 16.68 -22.00 18.22
C CYS A 38 16.64 -20.59 17.60
N ILE A 39 16.60 -19.53 18.43
CA ILE A 39 16.67 -18.15 17.95
C ILE A 39 18.05 -17.86 17.34
N GLU A 40 19.13 -18.35 17.93
CA GLU A 40 20.48 -18.20 17.38
C GLU A 40 20.63 -18.91 16.04
N ALA A 41 20.12 -20.13 15.89
CA ALA A 41 20.14 -20.86 14.62
C ALA A 41 19.32 -20.13 13.52
N LEU A 42 18.15 -19.60 13.87
CA LEU A 42 17.36 -18.76 12.97
C LEU A 42 18.12 -17.48 12.59
N SER A 43 18.73 -16.80 13.57
CA SER A 43 19.58 -15.62 13.34
C SER A 43 20.77 -15.92 12.43
N ALA A 44 21.44 -17.06 12.62
CA ALA A 44 22.57 -17.50 11.79
C ALA A 44 22.15 -17.74 10.34
N GLY A 45 20.92 -18.18 10.11
CA GLY A 45 20.29 -18.27 8.78
C GLY A 45 19.72 -16.94 8.26
N GLY A 46 19.89 -15.83 8.98
CA GLY A 46 19.36 -14.51 8.62
C GLY A 46 17.87 -14.32 8.91
N ALA A 47 17.19 -15.28 9.54
CA ALA A 47 15.77 -15.26 9.86
C ALA A 47 15.52 -14.57 11.21
N THR A 48 15.72 -13.25 11.25
CA THR A 48 15.50 -12.43 12.45
C THR A 48 14.12 -11.77 12.45
N ARG A 49 13.66 -11.30 13.61
CA ARG A 49 12.43 -10.48 13.67
C ARG A 49 12.55 -9.20 12.83
N GLU A 50 13.74 -8.60 12.82
CA GLU A 50 14.01 -7.41 12.02
C GLU A 50 13.82 -7.68 10.52
N THR A 51 14.44 -8.73 10.01
CA THR A 51 14.39 -9.08 8.59
C THR A 51 13.03 -9.61 8.14
N LEU A 52 12.37 -10.42 8.97
CA LEU A 52 11.10 -11.07 8.59
C LEU A 52 9.87 -10.23 8.89
N VAL A 53 9.93 -9.33 9.88
CA VAL A 53 8.76 -8.57 10.34
C VAL A 53 9.00 -7.08 10.17
N THR A 54 10.02 -6.50 10.81
CA THR A 54 10.20 -5.04 10.83
C THR A 54 10.41 -4.49 9.41
N ASN A 55 11.42 -4.97 8.70
CA ASN A 55 11.76 -4.51 7.36
C ASN A 55 10.61 -4.77 6.37
N TYR A 56 9.91 -5.89 6.55
CA TYR A 56 8.78 -6.23 5.71
C TYR A 56 7.58 -5.29 5.93
N VAL A 57 7.29 -4.93 7.18
CA VAL A 57 6.24 -3.96 7.51
C VAL A 57 6.59 -2.57 6.99
N GLU A 58 7.84 -2.14 7.12
CA GLU A 58 8.32 -0.86 6.57
C GLU A 58 8.18 -0.82 5.05
N LEU A 59 8.59 -1.88 4.36
CA LEU A 59 8.41 -2.02 2.91
C LEU A 59 6.93 -1.91 2.50
N LEU A 60 6.04 -2.56 3.24
CA LEU A 60 4.61 -2.49 2.96
C LEU A 60 4.04 -1.09 3.20
N ASN A 61 4.48 -0.39 4.26
CA ASN A 61 4.08 0.98 4.53
C ASN A 61 4.52 1.94 3.41
N ASP A 62 5.75 1.80 2.93
CA ASP A 62 6.27 2.62 1.84
C ASP A 62 5.45 2.40 0.55
N LYS A 63 5.17 1.15 0.21
CA LYS A 63 4.29 0.81 -0.94
C LYS A 63 2.88 1.40 -0.78
N GLN A 64 2.31 1.35 0.41
CA GLN A 64 0.99 1.92 0.69
C GLN A 64 0.99 3.46 0.53
N SER A 65 2.05 4.12 0.99
CA SER A 65 2.23 5.57 0.82
C SER A 65 2.33 5.94 -0.66
N GLN A 66 3.13 5.21 -1.44
CA GLN A 66 3.27 5.42 -2.88
C GLN A 66 1.94 5.28 -3.62
N ILE A 67 1.17 4.21 -3.33
CA ILE A 67 -0.14 3.99 -3.95
C ILE A 67 -1.11 5.12 -3.59
N SER A 68 -1.11 5.56 -2.32
CA SER A 68 -1.97 6.66 -1.87
C SER A 68 -1.63 7.97 -2.58
N GLY A 69 -0.33 8.25 -2.80
CA GLY A 69 0.12 9.41 -3.58
C GLY A 69 -0.29 9.35 -5.04
N ILE A 70 -0.17 8.19 -5.70
CA ILE A 70 -0.64 7.99 -7.08
C ILE A 70 -2.15 8.24 -7.18
N GLN A 71 -2.93 7.74 -6.22
CA GLN A 71 -4.37 7.94 -6.20
C GLN A 71 -4.74 9.42 -6.03
N ALA A 72 -4.09 10.13 -5.11
CA ALA A 72 -4.30 11.57 -4.93
C ALA A 72 -3.96 12.37 -6.20
N ASN A 73 -2.89 11.99 -6.91
CA ASN A 73 -2.53 12.60 -8.19
C ASN A 73 -3.59 12.33 -9.26
N PHE A 74 -4.16 11.13 -9.30
CA PHE A 74 -5.22 10.79 -10.24
C PHE A 74 -6.51 11.57 -9.97
N ASP A 75 -6.90 11.70 -8.71
CA ASP A 75 -8.07 12.49 -8.31
C ASP A 75 -7.88 13.99 -8.61
N SER A 76 -6.66 14.51 -8.38
CA SER A 76 -6.28 15.88 -8.73
C SER A 76 -6.28 16.10 -10.25
N PHE A 77 -5.81 15.11 -11.03
CA PHE A 77 -5.86 15.16 -12.48
C PHE A 77 -7.31 15.20 -12.99
N GLY A 78 -8.17 14.32 -12.49
CA GLY A 78 -9.59 14.27 -12.88
C GLY A 78 -10.32 15.57 -12.59
N SER A 79 -10.14 16.13 -11.38
CA SER A 79 -10.75 17.43 -11.01
C SER A 79 -10.23 18.58 -11.87
N THR A 80 -8.91 18.66 -12.09
CA THR A 80 -8.30 19.70 -12.94
C THR A 80 -8.76 19.59 -14.38
N PHE A 81 -8.87 18.37 -14.92
CA PHE A 81 -9.33 18.12 -16.27
C PHE A 81 -10.78 18.57 -16.45
N SER A 82 -11.68 18.17 -15.55
CA SER A 82 -13.09 18.61 -15.57
C SER A 82 -13.23 20.13 -15.51
N ALA A 83 -12.49 20.78 -14.60
CA ALA A 83 -12.51 22.25 -14.49
C ALA A 83 -12.04 22.94 -15.79
N ARG A 84 -11.04 22.38 -16.48
CA ARG A 84 -10.57 22.91 -17.78
C ARG A 84 -11.62 22.76 -18.87
N ILE A 85 -12.34 21.64 -18.92
CA ILE A 85 -13.43 21.43 -19.88
C ILE A 85 -14.56 22.42 -19.61
N GLU A 86 -14.99 22.58 -18.37
CA GLU A 86 -16.01 23.56 -17.98
C GLU A 86 -15.59 24.98 -18.35
N GLY A 87 -14.33 25.34 -18.08
CA GLY A 87 -13.77 26.64 -18.46
C GLY A 87 -13.79 26.88 -19.98
N LYS A 88 -13.47 25.85 -20.78
CA LYS A 88 -13.53 25.94 -22.25
C LYS A 88 -14.96 26.06 -22.77
N LEU A 89 -15.89 25.27 -22.23
CA LEU A 89 -17.32 25.37 -22.56
C LEU A 89 -17.88 26.76 -22.22
N SER A 90 -17.48 27.35 -21.10
CA SER A 90 -17.87 28.72 -20.74
C SER A 90 -17.34 29.74 -21.75
N GLN A 91 -16.06 29.65 -22.13
CA GLN A 91 -15.45 30.52 -23.13
C GLN A 91 -16.15 30.42 -24.50
N ASP A 92 -16.46 29.19 -24.94
CA ASP A 92 -17.15 28.96 -26.21
C ASP A 92 -18.57 29.53 -26.20
N ARG A 93 -19.30 29.39 -25.08
CA ARG A 93 -20.62 29.98 -24.89
C ARG A 93 -20.57 31.51 -24.89
N GLU A 94 -19.61 32.11 -24.20
CA GLU A 94 -19.40 33.57 -24.21
C GLU A 94 -19.12 34.08 -25.61
N LEU A 95 -18.22 33.42 -26.35
CA LEU A 95 -17.88 33.79 -27.71
C LEU A 95 -19.09 33.67 -28.64
N ALA A 96 -19.83 32.56 -28.58
CA ALA A 96 -21.03 32.37 -29.38
C ALA A 96 -22.10 33.46 -29.10
N GLY A 97 -22.24 33.85 -27.83
CA GLY A 97 -23.12 34.96 -27.42
C GLY A 97 -22.73 36.30 -28.06
N GLN A 98 -21.44 36.59 -28.24
CA GLN A 98 -20.97 37.79 -28.94
C GLN A 98 -21.40 37.83 -30.41
N PHE A 99 -21.63 36.67 -31.02
CA PHE A 99 -22.12 36.53 -32.39
C PHE A 99 -23.64 36.30 -32.47
N GLY A 100 -24.37 36.41 -31.36
CA GLY A 100 -25.82 36.20 -31.31
C GLY A 100 -26.24 34.73 -31.48
N ILE A 101 -25.32 33.78 -31.28
CA ILE A 101 -25.57 32.34 -31.40
C ILE A 101 -25.78 31.77 -30.00
N THR A 102 -26.94 31.16 -29.76
CA THR A 102 -27.22 30.47 -28.49
C THR A 102 -26.78 29.01 -28.58
N VAL A 103 -25.76 28.63 -27.81
CA VAL A 103 -25.26 27.25 -27.70
C VAL A 103 -25.74 26.67 -26.36
N LYS A 104 -26.41 25.51 -26.39
CA LYS A 104 -26.81 24.77 -25.17
C LYS A 104 -25.60 24.08 -24.54
#